data_AF-A0A7J5U661-F1
#
_entry.id   AF-A0A7J5U661-F1
#
_cell.length_a   1.000
_cell.length_b   1.000
_cell.length_c   1.000
_cell.angle_alpha   90.00
_cell.angle_beta   90.00
_cell.angle_gamma   90.00
#
_symmetry.space_group_name_H-M   'P 1'
#
loop_
_entity.id
_entity.type
_entity.pdbx_description
1 polymer ?
#
loop_
_entity_poly.entity_id
_entity_poly.type
_entity_poly.pdbx_seq_one_letter_code
_entity_poly.pdbx_strand_id
1 'polypeptide(L)' 'MWSDTHFPAAMRSLNPSTRAKAIEIANRLVAQGDMTKQQAITVSISEARRMARLSYSGTDAAGLYSSHSR' A
#
# COMPACT_ATOMS: atom_id res chain seq x y z
N MET A 1 -4.70 8.23 -14.89
CA MET A 1 -4.05 7.80 -13.63
C MET A 1 -5.10 7.72 -12.54
N TRP A 2 -4.89 6.87 -11.53
CA TRP A 2 -5.78 6.72 -10.38
C TRP A 2 -5.42 7.71 -9.26
N SER A 3 -6.41 8.10 -8.46
CA SER A 3 -6.29 8.99 -7.30
C SER A 3 -7.00 8.40 -6.08
N ASP A 4 -6.85 9.07 -4.93
CA ASP A 4 -7.54 8.75 -3.67
C ASP A 4 -9.07 8.76 -3.75
N THR A 5 -9.62 9.50 -4.70
CA THR A 5 -11.05 9.69 -4.97
C THR A 5 -11.52 8.94 -6.23
N HIS A 6 -10.60 8.55 -7.11
CA HIS A 6 -10.89 7.82 -8.34
C HIS A 6 -9.93 6.63 -8.51
N PHE A 7 -10.32 5.48 -7.95
CA PHE A 7 -9.53 4.26 -7.94
C PHE A 7 -10.37 3.02 -8.32
N PRO A 8 -9.73 1.90 -8.72
CA PRO A 8 -10.43 0.67 -9.07
C PRO A 8 -11.21 0.07 -7.89
N ALA A 9 -12.39 -0.50 -8.17
CA ALA A 9 -13.23 -1.12 -7.14
C ALA A 9 -12.50 -2.19 -6.30
N ALA A 10 -11.52 -2.90 -6.88
CA ALA A 10 -10.69 -3.88 -6.18
C ALA A 10 -9.92 -3.30 -4.99
N MET A 11 -9.54 -2.02 -5.05
CA MET A 11 -8.83 -1.32 -3.96
C MET A 11 -9.75 -0.81 -2.85
N ARG A 12 -11.07 -0.85 -3.04
CA ARG A 12 -12.06 -0.33 -2.07
C ARG A 12 -12.03 -1.05 -0.73
N SER A 13 -11.60 -2.32 -0.72
CA SER A 13 -11.45 -3.14 0.49
C SER A 13 -10.23 -2.78 1.34
N LEU A 14 -9.29 -1.98 0.83
CA LEU A 14 -8.08 -1.60 1.54
C LEU A 14 -8.35 -0.43 2.49
N ASN A 15 -7.65 -0.38 3.62
CA ASN A 15 -7.64 0.82 4.47
C ASN A 15 -7.03 2.03 3.71
N PRO A 16 -7.28 3.28 4.13
CA PRO A 16 -6.84 4.47 3.38
C PRO A 16 -5.34 4.50 3.07
N SER A 17 -4.47 4.19 4.05
CA SER A 17 -3.01 4.23 3.87
C SER A 17 -2.52 3.15 2.91
N THR A 18 -3.02 1.91 3.03
CA THR A 18 -2.70 0.81 2.12
C THR A 18 -3.24 1.08 0.72
N ARG A 19 -4.43 1.69 0.60
CA ARG A 19 -4.99 2.10 -0.69
C ARG A 19 -4.14 3.15 -1.38
N ALA A 20 -3.70 4.18 -0.65
CA ALA A 20 -2.82 5.22 -1.19
C ALA A 20 -1.52 4.62 -1.76
N LYS A 21 -0.91 3.69 -1.02
CA LYS A 21 0.28 2.97 -1.50
C LYS A 21 -0.01 2.10 -2.73
N ALA A 22 -1.16 1.42 -2.78
CA ALA A 22 -1.56 0.64 -3.95
C ALA A 22 -1.76 1.55 -5.18
N ILE A 23 -2.39 2.71 -5.03
CA ILE A 23 -2.57 3.69 -6.12
C ILE A 23 -1.22 4.16 -6.67
N GLU A 24 -0.28 4.51 -5.78
CA GLU A 24 1.08 4.93 -6.14
C GLU A 24 1.78 3.87 -7.01
N ILE A 25 1.77 2.62 -6.55
CA ILE A 25 2.41 1.50 -7.26
C ILE A 25 1.70 1.24 -8.60
N ALA A 26 0.37 1.21 -8.62
CA ALA A 26 -0.40 0.93 -9.82
C ALA A 26 -0.16 1.98 -10.92
N ASN A 27 -0.12 3.26 -10.54
CA ASN A 27 0.19 4.35 -11.47
C ASN A 27 1.61 4.23 -12.05
N ARG A 28 2.60 3.86 -11.23
CA ARG A 28 3.97 3.62 -11.68
C ARG A 28 4.04 2.47 -12.69
N LEU A 29 3.39 1.35 -12.39
CA LEU A 29 3.37 0.16 -13.25
C LEU A 29 2.70 0.43 -14.60
N VAL A 30 1.59 1.17 -14.60
CA VAL A 30 0.91 1.56 -15.85
C VAL A 30 1.77 2.54 -16.66
N ALA A 31 2.48 3.46 -16.00
CA ALA A 31 3.36 4.41 -16.69
C ALA A 31 4.57 3.74 -17.34
N GLN A 32 5.04 2.61 -16.80
CA GLN A 32 6.12 1.80 -17.39
C GLN A 32 5.68 1.10 -18.68
N GLY A 33 4.37 0.80 -18.84
CA GLY A 33 3.82 0.23 -20.07
C GLY A 33 4.03 -1.28 -20.25
N ASP A 34 4.77 -1.94 -19.36
CA ASP A 34 5.11 -3.36 -19.46
C ASP A 34 3.95 -4.31 -19.11
N MET A 35 2.86 -3.79 -18.52
CA MET A 35 1.75 -4.60 -18.06
C MET A 35 0.39 -3.95 -18.26
N THR A 36 -0.65 -4.78 -18.35
CA THR A 36 -2.03 -4.31 -18.49
C THR A 36 -2.51 -3.62 -17.21
N LYS A 37 -3.53 -2.76 -17.32
CA LYS A 37 -4.15 -2.11 -16.15
C LYS A 37 -4.61 -3.12 -15.10
N GLN A 38 -5.17 -4.26 -15.52
CA GLN A 38 -5.61 -5.30 -14.58
C GLN A 38 -4.43 -5.95 -13.84
N GLN A 39 -3.33 -6.24 -14.54
CA GLN A 39 -2.11 -6.77 -13.92
C GLN A 39 -1.53 -5.76 -12.91
N ALA A 40 -1.43 -4.49 -13.29
CA ALA A 40 -0.95 -3.43 -12.41
C ALA A 40 -1.79 -3.30 -11.12
N ILE A 41 -3.11 -3.46 -11.22
CA ILE A 41 -4.02 -3.45 -10.05
C ILE A 41 -3.72 -4.63 -9.12
N THR A 42 -3.59 -5.85 -9.65
CA THR A 42 -3.34 -7.04 -8.83
C THR A 42 -1.98 -6.97 -8.12
N VAL A 43 -0.93 -6.57 -8.85
CA VAL A 43 0.43 -6.45 -8.31
C VAL A 43 0.48 -5.37 -7.23
N SER A 44 -0.09 -4.19 -7.50
CA SER A 44 -0.08 -3.08 -6.55
C SER A 44 -0.81 -3.38 -5.24
N ILE A 45 -1.96 -4.07 -5.30
CA ILE A 45 -2.70 -4.49 -4.11
C ILE A 45 -1.87 -5.47 -3.27
N SER A 46 -1.25 -6.47 -3.93
CA SER A 46 -0.45 -7.48 -3.26
C SER A 46 0.76 -6.85 -2.55
N GLU A 47 1.43 -5.93 -3.22
CA GLU A 47 2.60 -5.25 -2.71
C GLU A 47 2.25 -4.27 -1.57
N ALA A 48 1.19 -3.48 -1.72
CA ALA A 48 0.74 -2.59 -0.66
C ALA A 48 0.34 -3.35 0.61
N ARG A 49 -0.31 -4.51 0.47
CA ARG A 49 -0.60 -5.40 1.62
C ARG A 49 0.66 -5.95 2.27
N ARG A 50 1.67 -6.31 1.47
CA ARG A 50 2.98 -6.77 1.98
C ARG A 50 3.64 -5.68 2.82
N MET A 51 3.69 -4.44 2.31
CA MET A 51 4.24 -3.30 3.03
C MET A 51 3.46 -2.99 4.30
N ALA A 52 2.12 -3.01 4.26
CA ALA A 52 1.29 -2.74 5.44
C ALA A 52 1.55 -3.73 6.58
N ARG A 53 1.75 -5.03 6.27
CA ARG A 53 2.12 -6.03 7.28
C ARG A 53 3.48 -5.75 7.93
N LEU A 54 4.46 -5.31 7.12
CA LEU A 54 5.79 -4.94 7.63
C LEU A 54 5.73 -3.68 8.49
N SER A 55 4.94 -2.67 8.09
CA SER A 55 4.76 -1.44 8.86
C SER A 55 4.08 -1.69 10.20
N TYR A 56 3.09 -2.58 10.26
CA TYR A 56 2.42 -2.98 11.50
C TYR A 56 3.40 -3.68 12.46
N SER A 57 4.25 -4.56 11.94
CA SER A 57 5.27 -5.25 12.74
C SER A 57 6.36 -4.33 13.30
N GLY A 58 6.55 -3.12 12.74
CA GLY A 58 7.55 -2.16 13.20
C GLY A 58 7.04 -1.16 14.25
N THR A 59 5.73 -0.86 14.25
CA THR A 59 5.13 0.08 15.21
C THR A 59 4.92 -0.54 16.59
N ASP A 60 4.71 -1.85 16.66
CA ASP A 60 4.48 -2.55 17.93
C ASP A 60 5.79 -2.75 18.72
N ALA A 61 6.93 -2.84 18.03
CA ALA A 61 8.24 -2.95 18.66
C ALA A 61 8.74 -1.61 19.22
N ALA A 62 8.32 -0.48 18.62
CA ALA A 62 8.80 0.86 19.01
C ALA A 62 8.12 1.45 20.25
N GLY A 63 6.89 1.03 20.54
CA GLY A 63 6.15 1.50 21.73
C GLY A 63 6.57 0.83 23.04
N LEU A 64 7.26 -0.31 23.00
CA LEU A 64 7.61 -1.09 24.19
C LEU A 64 9.00 -0.76 24.77
N TYR A 65 9.90 -0.12 24.03
CA TYR A 65 11.25 0.23 24.54
C TYR A 65 11.39 1.66 25.10
N SER A 66 10.34 2.49 25.08
CA SER A 66 10.40 3.87 25.62
C SER A 66 9.83 4.01 27.03
N SER A 67 10.02 2.99 27.87
CA SER A 67 9.85 3.14 29.32
C SER A 67 11.08 2.59 30.03
N HIS A 68 11.63 3.40 30.96
CA HIS A 68 12.85 3.20 31.76
C HIS A 68 14.13 3.65 31.03
N SER A 69 14.89 4.64 31.50
CA SER A 69 15.29 4.85 32.90
C SER A 69 15.60 6.31 33.22
N ARG A 70 15.55 6.58 34.53
CA ARG A 70 15.83 7.82 35.28
C ARG A 70 17.11 8.54 34.88
#